data_AF-A0A3D2JR81-F1
#
_entry.id   AF-A0A3D2JR81-F1
#
_cell.length_a   1.000
_cell.length_b   1.000
_cell.length_c   1.000
_cell.angle_alpha   90.00
_cell.angle_beta   90.00
_cell.angle_gamma   90.00
#
_symmetry.space_group_name_H-M   'P 1'
#
loop_
_entity.id
_entity.type
_entity.pdbx_description
1 polymer ?
#
loop_
_entity_poly.entity_id
_entity_poly.type
_entity_poly.pdbx_seq_one_letter_code
_entity_poly.pdbx_strand_id
1 'polypeptide(L)'
;WADASRGDVYELLDGELAEKTNGANWRPSMAQDVVKGRPTEIYQMNGFVCEQGDKVGVDTPVNAAMTDVIRAIDAKEIDAGFENVDRVLKSAGY
;
A
#
# COMPACT_ATOMS: atom_id res chain seq x y z
N TRP A 1 7.94 14.08 -7.40
CA TRP A 1 8.80 12.92 -7.11
C TRP A 1 10.26 13.31 -6.79
N ALA A 2 10.64 14.59 -6.85
CA ALA A 2 12.03 15.05 -6.68
C ALA A 2 12.45 15.39 -5.23
N ASP A 3 11.66 15.06 -4.20
CA ASP A 3 11.94 15.47 -2.81
C ASP A 3 11.44 14.48 -1.75
N ALA A 4 11.17 13.23 -2.13
CA ALA A 4 10.64 12.21 -1.20
C ALA A 4 11.62 11.84 -0.07
N SER A 5 12.88 12.24 -0.18
CA SER A 5 13.93 12.00 0.83
C SER A 5 14.04 13.10 1.88
N ARG A 6 13.22 14.16 1.83
CA ARG A 6 13.25 15.22 2.85
C ARG A 6 12.15 15.00 3.90
N GLY A 7 12.56 14.96 5.17
CA GLY A 7 11.66 14.73 6.31
C GLY A 7 10.57 15.79 6.48
N ASP A 8 10.83 17.02 6.03
CA ASP A 8 9.87 18.14 6.06
C ASP A 8 8.62 17.87 5.20
N VAL A 9 8.76 17.10 4.12
CA VAL A 9 7.64 16.68 3.26
C VAL A 9 6.69 15.74 4.00
N TYR A 10 7.21 14.86 4.86
CA TYR A 10 6.39 13.94 5.64
C TYR A 10 5.61 14.67 6.73
N GLU A 11 6.26 15.59 7.46
CA GLU A 11 5.58 16.38 8.49
C GLU A 11 4.45 17.26 7.91
N LEU A 12 4.68 17.83 6.73
CA LEU A 12 3.69 18.66 6.05
C LEU A 12 2.52 17.81 5.52
N LEU A 13 2.81 16.61 5.00
CA LEU A 13 1.78 15.65 4.60
C LEU A 13 0.96 15.15 5.80
N ASP A 14 1.61 14.84 6.92
CA ASP A 14 0.95 14.39 8.15
C ASP A 14 0.04 15.49 8.72
N GLY A 15 0.49 16.74 8.74
CA GLY A 15 -0.34 17.89 9.13
C GLY A 15 -1.58 18.04 8.25
N GLU A 16 -1.41 17.97 6.93
CA GLU A 16 -2.51 18.07 5.96
C GLU A 16 -3.51 16.92 6.08
N LEU A 17 -3.02 15.68 6.29
CA LEU A 17 -3.86 14.50 6.49
C LEU A 17 -4.61 14.56 7.82
N ALA A 18 -3.96 15.02 8.89
CA ALA A 18 -4.58 15.16 10.21
C ALA A 18 -5.74 16.19 10.20
N GLU A 19 -5.59 17.31 9.49
CA GLU A 19 -6.66 18.29 9.35
C GLU A 19 -7.85 17.77 8.53
N LYS A 20 -7.58 16.98 7.48
CA LYS A 20 -8.61 16.48 6.54
C LYS A 20 -9.30 15.18 6.97
N THR A 21 -8.85 14.55 8.04
CA THR A 21 -9.39 13.26 8.53
C THR A 21 -10.53 13.38 9.56
N ASN A 22 -10.99 14.59 9.89
CA ASN A 22 -12.06 14.82 10.88
C ASN A 22 -13.50 14.50 10.41
N GLY A 23 -13.69 13.54 9.51
CA GLY A 23 -15.02 13.16 8.98
C GLY A 23 -15.22 11.64 8.80
N ALA A 24 -16.46 11.22 8.54
CA ALA A 24 -16.86 9.81 8.36
C ALA A 24 -16.12 9.07 7.21
N ASN A 25 -15.31 9.77 6.41
CA ASN A 25 -14.60 9.26 5.25
C ASN A 25 -13.07 9.31 5.41
N TRP A 26 -12.56 9.35 6.64
CA TRP A 26 -11.12 9.42 6.93
C TRP A 26 -10.33 8.20 6.44
N ARG A 27 -11.01 7.06 6.27
CA ARG A 27 -10.39 5.84 5.75
C ARG A 27 -10.22 5.95 4.24
N PRO A 28 -9.00 5.77 3.69
CA PRO A 28 -8.80 5.74 2.25
C PRO A 28 -9.65 4.62 1.62
N SER A 29 -10.06 4.80 0.35
CA SER A 29 -11.03 3.93 -0.33
C SER A 29 -10.67 2.44 -0.23
N MET A 30 -9.43 2.09 -0.53
CA MET A 30 -8.89 0.74 -0.38
C MET A 30 -9.03 0.17 1.03
N ALA A 31 -8.77 0.97 2.07
CA ALA A 31 -8.95 0.53 3.45
C ALA A 31 -10.42 0.31 3.79
N GLN A 32 -11.34 1.03 3.15
CA GLN A 32 -12.78 0.76 3.29
C GLN A 32 -13.18 -0.54 2.59
N ASP A 33 -12.59 -0.85 1.43
CA ASP A 33 -12.86 -2.08 0.70
C ASP A 33 -12.41 -3.30 1.50
N VAL A 34 -11.20 -3.25 2.07
CA VAL A 34 -10.71 -4.28 2.99
C VAL A 34 -11.66 -4.47 4.19
N VAL A 35 -12.08 -3.38 4.85
CA VAL A 35 -13.03 -3.47 5.99
C VAL A 35 -14.39 -4.04 5.57
N LYS A 36 -14.84 -3.76 4.35
CA LYS A 36 -16.12 -4.26 3.80
C LYS A 36 -15.98 -5.63 3.13
N GLY A 37 -14.77 -6.21 3.07
CA GLY A 37 -14.50 -7.46 2.37
C GLY A 37 -14.73 -7.39 0.86
N ARG A 38 -14.57 -6.21 0.25
CA ARG A 38 -14.69 -6.02 -1.19
C ARG A 38 -13.32 -6.24 -1.85
N PRO A 39 -13.27 -6.85 -3.05
CA PRO A 39 -12.04 -6.94 -3.80
C PRO A 39 -11.42 -5.56 -4.03
N THR A 40 -10.11 -5.49 -3.88
CA THR A 40 -9.33 -4.29 -4.08
C THR A 40 -8.79 -4.17 -5.51
N GLU A 41 -8.41 -2.96 -5.94
CA GLU A 41 -7.79 -2.72 -7.26
C GLU A 41 -6.26 -3.01 -7.27
N ILE A 42 -5.73 -3.62 -6.20
CA ILE A 42 -4.29 -3.84 -5.99
C ILE A 42 -3.67 -4.65 -7.15
N TYR A 43 -4.41 -5.61 -7.73
CA TYR A 43 -3.92 -6.47 -8.80
C TYR A 43 -3.79 -5.71 -10.12
N GLN A 44 -4.76 -4.85 -10.43
CA GLN A 44 -4.76 -4.04 -11.64
C GLN A 44 -3.71 -2.94 -11.57
N MET A 45 -3.40 -2.44 -10.38
CA MET A 45 -2.41 -1.39 -10.19
C MET A 45 -1.01 -1.95 -9.96
N ASN A 46 -0.77 -2.57 -8.81
CA ASN A 46 0.57 -3.06 -8.45
C ASN A 46 0.96 -4.29 -9.27
N GLY A 47 0.02 -5.18 -9.56
CA GLY A 47 0.27 -6.32 -10.44
C GLY A 47 0.66 -5.86 -11.85
N PHE A 48 0.02 -4.82 -12.38
CA PHE A 48 0.42 -4.23 -13.66
C PHE A 48 1.82 -3.59 -13.60
N VAL A 49 2.17 -2.91 -12.51
CA VAL A 49 3.54 -2.38 -12.31
C VAL A 49 4.57 -3.50 -12.34
N CYS A 50 4.31 -4.62 -11.64
CA CYS A 50 5.18 -5.79 -11.70
C CYS A 50 5.30 -6.34 -13.13
N GLU A 51 4.19 -6.51 -13.84
CA GLU A 51 4.18 -6.99 -15.23
C GLU A 51 4.98 -6.07 -16.16
N GLN A 52 4.91 -4.74 -15.97
CA GLN A 52 5.71 -3.80 -16.76
C GLN A 52 7.19 -3.86 -16.38
N GLY A 53 7.52 -4.00 -15.09
CA GLY A 53 8.88 -4.17 -14.59
C GLY A 53 9.55 -5.40 -15.23
N ASP A 54 8.85 -6.54 -15.23
CA ASP A 54 9.32 -7.78 -15.84
C ASP A 54 9.66 -7.62 -17.33
N LYS A 55 8.85 -6.86 -18.07
CA LYS A 55 9.08 -6.60 -19.51
C LYS A 55 10.36 -5.81 -19.79
N VAL A 56 10.79 -4.98 -18.85
CA VAL A 56 11.97 -4.11 -19.01
C VAL A 56 13.15 -4.54 -18.14
N GLY A 57 13.03 -5.66 -17.41
CA GLY A 57 14.06 -6.18 -16.51
C GLY A 57 14.31 -5.30 -15.28
N VAL A 58 13.27 -4.64 -14.76
CA VAL A 58 13.33 -3.84 -13.53
C VAL A 58 12.53 -4.52 -12.44
N ASP A 59 13.20 -4.90 -11.36
CA ASP A 59 12.56 -5.53 -10.20
C ASP A 59 11.64 -4.53 -9.47
N THR A 60 10.45 -4.99 -9.09
CA THR A 60 9.46 -4.21 -8.35
C THR A 60 9.11 -4.88 -7.00
N PRO A 61 10.09 -5.09 -6.11
CA PRO A 61 9.95 -5.96 -4.94
C PRO A 61 8.89 -5.47 -3.95
N VAL A 62 8.77 -4.15 -3.76
CA VAL A 62 7.76 -3.56 -2.88
C VAL A 62 6.35 -3.74 -3.42
N ASN A 63 6.14 -3.52 -4.73
CA ASN A 63 4.82 -3.73 -5.36
C ASN A 63 4.41 -5.20 -5.31
N ALA A 64 5.36 -6.13 -5.53
CA ALA A 64 5.11 -7.56 -5.43
C ALA A 64 4.72 -7.95 -3.99
N ALA A 65 5.53 -7.57 -3.00
CA ALA A 65 5.27 -7.86 -1.59
C ALA A 65 3.93 -7.27 -1.09
N MET A 66 3.60 -6.04 -1.51
CA MET A 66 2.33 -5.41 -1.17
C MET A 66 1.13 -6.17 -1.77
N THR A 67 1.25 -6.60 -3.03
CA THR A 67 0.21 -7.38 -3.71
C THR A 67 -0.02 -8.72 -3.00
N ASP A 68 1.06 -9.38 -2.57
CA ASP A 68 0.99 -10.64 -1.83
C ASP A 68 0.32 -10.49 -0.47
N VAL A 69 0.62 -9.42 0.27
CA VAL A 69 -0.01 -9.15 1.56
C VAL A 69 -1.51 -8.88 1.41
N ILE A 70 -1.92 -8.06 0.44
CA ILE A 70 -3.35 -7.81 0.21
C ILE A 70 -4.06 -9.09 -0.25
N ARG A 71 -3.42 -9.93 -1.06
CA ARG A 71 -3.96 -11.24 -1.43
C ARG A 71 -4.22 -12.12 -0.22
N ALA A 72 -3.29 -12.17 0.74
CA ALA A 72 -3.47 -12.93 1.97
C ALA A 72 -4.59 -12.35 2.85
N ILE A 73 -4.77 -11.03 2.88
CA ILE A 73 -5.90 -10.37 3.57
C ILE A 73 -7.23 -10.74 2.91
N ASP A 74 -7.33 -10.62 1.59
CA ASP A 74 -8.53 -10.95 0.82
C ASP A 74 -8.92 -12.44 0.98
N ALA A 75 -7.92 -13.32 1.05
CA ALA A 75 -8.08 -14.75 1.32
C ALA A 75 -8.40 -15.08 2.79
N LYS A 76 -8.40 -14.08 3.68
CA LYS A 76 -8.57 -14.23 5.14
C LYS A 76 -7.51 -15.14 5.79
N GLU A 77 -6.34 -15.23 5.18
CA GLU A 77 -5.18 -15.93 5.75
C GLU A 77 -4.52 -15.10 6.85
N ILE A 78 -4.61 -13.77 6.75
CA ILE A 78 -4.17 -12.80 7.75
C ILE A 78 -5.19 -11.66 7.90
N ASP A 79 -5.18 -11.04 9.07
CA ASP A 79 -5.96 -9.83 9.32
C ASP A 79 -5.26 -8.57 8.80
N ALA A 80 -6.06 -7.56 8.49
CA ALA A 80 -5.55 -6.25 8.11
C ALA A 80 -5.08 -5.49 9.37
N GLY A 81 -3.77 -5.22 9.46
CA GLY A 81 -3.18 -4.48 10.56
C GLY A 81 -1.86 -3.80 10.18
N PHE A 82 -1.37 -2.93 11.07
CA PHE A 82 -0.14 -2.16 10.84
C PHE A 82 1.11 -3.05 10.77
N GLU A 83 1.09 -4.19 11.45
CA GLU A 83 2.13 -5.23 11.43
C GLU A 83 2.42 -5.78 10.03
N ASN A 84 1.47 -5.65 9.09
CA ASN A 84 1.67 -6.06 7.72
C ASN A 84 2.64 -5.15 6.97
N VAL A 85 2.87 -3.92 7.43
CA VAL A 85 3.88 -3.02 6.86
C VAL A 85 5.28 -3.63 6.98
N ASP A 86 5.63 -4.13 8.16
CA ASP A 86 6.89 -4.84 8.39
C ASP A 86 7.00 -6.09 7.51
N ARG A 87 5.89 -6.77 7.26
CA ARG A 87 5.85 -7.96 6.40
C ARG A 87 6.15 -7.60 4.94
N VAL A 88 5.63 -6.48 4.45
CA VAL A 88 5.93 -5.96 3.12
C VAL A 88 7.41 -5.60 3.02
N LEU A 89 7.93 -4.82 3.97
CA LEU A 89 9.32 -4.36 3.95
C LEU A 89 10.31 -5.52 3.99
N LYS A 90 10.12 -6.48 4.91
CA LYS A 90 10.97 -7.68 5.00
C LYS A 90 10.93 -8.52 3.74
N SER A 91 9.75 -8.72 3.16
CA SER A 91 9.60 -9.49 1.92
C SER A 91 10.23 -8.78 0.73
N ALA A 92 10.26 -7.45 0.74
CA ALA A 92 10.89 -6.62 -0.28
C ALA A 92 12.41 -6.41 -0.08
N GLY A 93 12.99 -6.90 1.03
CA GLY A 93 14.43 -6.82 1.31
C GLY A 93 14.87 -5.59 2.12
N TYR A 94 13.96 -4.96 2.86
CA TYR A 94 14.23 -3.82 3.74
C TYR A 94 14.12 -4.20 5.23
#